data_AF-Q28L29-F1
#
_entry.id   AF-Q28L29-F1
#
_cell.length_a   1.000
_cell.length_b   1.000
_cell.length_c   1.000
_cell.angle_alpha   90.00
_cell.angle_beta   90.00
_cell.angle_gamma   90.00
#
_symmetry.space_group_name_H-M   'P 1'
#
loop_
_entity.id
_entity.type
_entity.pdbx_description
1 polymer ?
#
loop_
_entity_poly.entity_id
_entity_poly.type
_entity_poly.pdbx_seq_one_letter_code
_entity_poly.pdbx_strand_id
1 'polypeptide(L)'
;MISSVRTMSFSMGLAVIMAPTIALPQDEQPMLIDRDLRGQWDFRDLAFSGCFEQTECFALGVTITGQRRDEDDVTWVPAQLYWDPVDGIGVMAGGQNDEIDFDERVLVTFEGSKGGTVNIDRVWLSDIFIGEDERYGSNDPADPDDVEVAVLRSLFAGTLLDEQRVDGADVLPPDPFNEEVIAGFEEGADLFRRIVVQNDTLTVIVPGTAAGEEMQRWSFPLSDIDEERLALFEGLETVEIDLSNILAGFNDVPFSTAGTANAEMINDILDDLAELQAIREQAADTRLVGSVSNGELGVEMDEALDVEVLIFSSVLGGSNDYSVAGIVQATQ
;
A
#
# COMPACT_ATOMS: atom_id res chain seq x y z
N MET A 1 53.02 76.85 -11.07
CA MET A 1 52.88 76.09 -9.82
C MET A 1 51.90 74.96 -10.07
N ILE A 2 52.42 73.73 -10.08
CA ILE A 2 51.66 72.51 -10.39
C ILE A 2 51.05 72.04 -9.08
N SER A 3 49.72 72.00 -9.00
CA SER A 3 48.99 71.42 -7.87
C SER A 3 48.31 70.14 -8.34
N SER A 4 48.84 69.01 -7.86
CA SER A 4 48.34 67.65 -8.08
C SER A 4 47.10 67.41 -7.22
N VAL A 5 45.96 67.13 -7.85
CA VAL A 5 44.74 66.68 -7.18
C VAL A 5 44.78 65.16 -7.10
N ARG A 6 44.82 64.62 -5.89
CA ARG A 6 44.73 63.18 -5.61
C ARG A 6 43.27 62.75 -5.67
N THR A 7 42.99 61.79 -6.55
CA THR A 7 41.75 61.02 -6.63
C THR A 7 41.63 60.11 -5.41
N MET A 8 40.55 60.24 -4.63
CA MET A 8 40.13 59.25 -3.64
C MET A 8 39.02 58.39 -4.26
N SER A 9 39.33 57.13 -4.55
CA SER A 9 38.33 56.12 -4.89
C SER A 9 37.73 55.56 -3.60
N PHE A 10 36.43 55.75 -3.40
CA PHE A 10 35.66 55.05 -2.37
C PHE A 10 35.24 53.69 -2.91
N SER A 11 35.85 52.62 -2.41
CA SER A 11 35.37 51.26 -2.63
C SER A 11 34.19 51.00 -1.70
N MET A 12 32.98 50.99 -2.25
CA MET A 12 31.76 50.60 -1.54
C MET A 12 31.72 49.07 -1.49
N GLY A 13 32.07 48.50 -0.35
CA GLY A 13 31.96 47.05 -0.11
C GLY A 13 30.49 46.66 -0.04
N LEU A 14 30.02 45.90 -1.03
CA LEU A 14 28.70 45.28 -1.03
C LEU A 14 28.75 44.07 -0.09
N ALA A 15 28.25 44.23 1.13
CA ALA A 15 28.03 43.11 2.04
C ALA A 15 26.80 42.33 1.56
N VAL A 16 27.03 41.16 0.96
CA VAL A 16 25.97 40.19 0.69
C VAL A 16 25.60 39.56 2.02
N ILE A 17 24.49 40.00 2.59
CA ILE A 17 23.85 39.30 3.72
C ILE A 17 23.18 38.07 3.11
N MET A 18 23.83 36.92 3.23
CA MET A 18 23.13 35.64 3.00
C MET A 18 22.11 35.49 4.13
N ALA A 19 20.84 35.70 3.82
CA ALA A 19 19.77 35.30 4.70
C ALA A 19 19.81 33.76 4.80
N PRO A 20 19.75 33.17 6.00
CA PRO A 20 19.51 31.75 6.11
C PRO A 20 18.13 31.47 5.52
N THR A 21 18.08 30.70 4.44
CA THR A 21 16.87 29.97 4.04
C THR A 21 16.57 29.01 5.18
N ILE A 22 15.67 29.43 6.06
CA ILE A 22 14.96 28.51 6.93
C ILE A 22 14.12 27.68 5.97
N ALA A 23 14.57 26.46 5.68
CA ALA A 23 13.67 25.44 5.16
C ALA A 23 12.57 25.29 6.21
N LEU A 24 11.36 25.67 5.84
CA LEU A 24 10.20 25.31 6.64
C LEU A 24 10.10 23.78 6.57
N PRO A 25 9.99 23.06 7.69
CA PRO A 25 9.53 21.68 7.63
C PRO A 25 8.22 21.68 6.83
N GLN A 26 8.06 20.75 5.90
CA GLN A 26 6.75 20.49 5.33
C GLN A 26 5.88 20.04 6.51
N ASP A 27 4.94 20.89 6.93
CA ASP A 27 3.96 20.55 7.95
C ASP A 27 3.19 19.32 7.42
N GLU A 28 3.47 18.15 7.99
CA GLU A 28 2.51 17.05 8.08
C GLU A 28 1.23 17.65 8.65
N GLN A 29 0.26 17.91 7.78
CA GLN A 29 -1.07 18.32 8.21
C GLN A 29 -1.83 17.03 8.50
N PRO A 30 -2.10 16.66 9.76
CA PRO A 30 -3.10 15.63 10.05
C PRO A 30 -4.39 15.92 9.26
N MET A 31 -4.98 14.88 8.63
CA MET A 31 -6.16 14.90 7.72
C MET A 31 -5.96 15.19 6.21
N LEU A 32 -4.77 15.01 5.62
CA LEU A 32 -4.64 15.21 4.16
C LEU A 32 -5.60 14.30 3.37
N ILE A 33 -5.69 13.02 3.74
CA ILE A 33 -6.55 12.03 3.08
C ILE A 33 -8.05 12.40 3.15
N ASP A 34 -8.57 12.73 4.33
CA ASP A 34 -10.00 13.00 4.52
C ASP A 34 -10.45 14.31 3.86
N ARG A 35 -9.51 15.27 3.77
CA ARG A 35 -9.75 16.51 3.05
C ARG A 35 -9.77 16.26 1.55
N ASP A 36 -8.79 15.52 1.03
CA ASP A 36 -8.58 15.34 -0.40
C ASP A 36 -9.62 14.40 -1.01
N LEU A 37 -10.04 13.36 -0.27
CA LEU A 37 -11.08 12.42 -0.70
C LEU A 37 -12.51 12.96 -0.54
N ARG A 38 -12.69 14.14 0.06
CA ARG A 38 -14.03 14.73 0.25
C ARG A 38 -14.72 15.01 -1.09
N GLY A 39 -15.77 14.24 -1.37
CA GLY A 39 -16.53 14.36 -2.62
C GLY A 39 -15.83 13.73 -3.82
N GLN A 40 -14.79 12.94 -3.58
CA GLN A 40 -14.10 12.10 -4.56
C GLN A 40 -14.51 10.62 -4.35
N TRP A 41 -13.79 9.67 -4.95
CA TRP A 41 -13.96 8.25 -4.61
C TRP A 41 -13.19 7.94 -3.33
N ASP A 42 -13.89 7.99 -2.20
CA ASP A 42 -13.40 7.51 -0.91
C ASP A 42 -13.87 6.06 -0.73
N PHE A 43 -12.95 5.09 -0.83
CA PHE A 43 -13.30 3.67 -0.75
C PHE A 43 -13.61 3.21 0.67
N ARG A 44 -13.33 4.04 1.68
CA ARG A 44 -13.75 3.87 3.07
C ARG A 44 -15.21 4.28 3.29
N ASP A 45 -15.87 4.83 2.26
CA ASP A 45 -17.27 5.21 2.35
C ASP A 45 -18.19 3.98 2.44
N LEU A 46 -19.26 4.10 3.24
CA LEU A 46 -20.25 3.04 3.41
C LEU A 46 -20.95 2.67 2.09
N ALA A 47 -20.88 3.53 1.06
CA ALA A 47 -21.31 3.17 -0.29
C ALA A 47 -20.57 1.95 -0.87
N PHE A 48 -19.37 1.62 -0.35
CA PHE A 48 -18.56 0.48 -0.75
C PHE A 48 -18.67 -0.71 0.20
N SER A 49 -19.48 -0.65 1.28
CA SER A 49 -19.60 -1.78 2.21
C SER A 49 -20.10 -3.08 1.57
N GLY A 50 -20.89 -2.95 0.50
CA GLY A 50 -21.33 -4.09 -0.30
C GLY A 50 -20.23 -4.78 -1.12
N CYS A 51 -18.99 -4.29 -1.08
CA CYS A 51 -17.84 -4.94 -1.71
C CYS A 51 -17.28 -6.09 -0.86
N PHE A 52 -17.49 -6.08 0.46
CA PHE A 52 -17.01 -7.12 1.36
C PHE A 52 -17.44 -8.53 0.90
N GLU A 53 -16.51 -9.48 0.90
CA GLU A 53 -16.68 -10.86 0.44
C GLU A 53 -17.11 -11.04 -1.04
N GLN A 54 -17.22 -9.96 -1.82
CA GLN A 54 -17.54 -10.04 -3.25
C GLN A 54 -16.27 -10.12 -4.08
N THR A 55 -16.28 -10.86 -5.19
CA THR A 55 -15.15 -10.81 -6.13
C THR A 55 -15.16 -9.57 -7.03
N GLU A 56 -16.34 -8.95 -7.15
CA GLU A 56 -16.57 -7.74 -7.92
C GLU A 56 -17.73 -6.96 -7.29
N CYS A 57 -17.61 -5.64 -7.22
CA CYS A 57 -18.69 -4.75 -6.79
C CYS A 57 -18.75 -3.49 -7.65
N PHE A 58 -19.93 -2.86 -7.73
CA PHE A 58 -20.12 -1.59 -8.41
C PHE A 58 -20.71 -0.56 -7.45
N ALA A 59 -20.00 0.55 -7.26
CA ALA A 59 -20.44 1.66 -6.42
C ALA A 59 -19.91 2.99 -6.98
N LEU A 60 -20.72 4.04 -6.88
CA LEU A 60 -20.35 5.41 -7.25
C LEU A 60 -19.71 5.58 -8.65
N GLY A 61 -20.10 4.76 -9.62
CA GLY A 61 -19.58 4.83 -10.99
C GLY A 61 -18.23 4.16 -11.20
N VAL A 62 -17.79 3.30 -10.27
CA VAL A 62 -16.62 2.44 -10.46
C VAL A 62 -16.98 0.99 -10.20
N THR A 63 -16.35 0.10 -10.95
CA THR A 63 -16.34 -1.34 -10.71
C THR A 63 -15.00 -1.71 -10.08
N ILE A 64 -15.05 -2.36 -8.92
CA ILE A 64 -13.88 -2.85 -8.19
C ILE A 64 -13.85 -4.37 -8.33
N THR A 65 -12.70 -4.93 -8.72
CA THR A 65 -12.52 -6.37 -8.89
C THR A 65 -11.28 -6.84 -8.14
N GLY A 66 -11.43 -7.87 -7.31
CA GLY A 66 -10.33 -8.56 -6.64
C GLY A 66 -9.83 -9.73 -7.48
N GLN A 67 -8.52 -9.90 -7.58
CA GLN A 67 -7.92 -11.02 -8.29
C GLN A 67 -6.69 -11.56 -7.56
N ARG A 68 -6.47 -12.87 -7.64
CA ARG A 68 -5.27 -13.55 -7.15
C ARG A 68 -4.68 -14.44 -8.24
N ARG A 69 -3.39 -14.71 -8.20
CA ARG A 69 -2.77 -15.74 -9.04
C ARG A 69 -3.15 -17.14 -8.54
N ASP A 70 -3.53 -18.00 -9.48
CA ASP A 70 -3.75 -19.43 -9.18
C ASP A 70 -2.40 -20.17 -9.04
N GLU A 71 -2.44 -21.46 -8.70
CA GLU A 71 -1.26 -22.32 -8.45
C GLU A 71 -0.23 -22.34 -9.61
N ASP A 72 -0.66 -22.00 -10.83
CA ASP A 72 0.18 -21.92 -12.02
C ASP A 72 0.96 -20.58 -12.14
N ASP A 73 0.79 -19.63 -11.21
CA ASP A 73 1.42 -18.29 -11.14
C ASP A 73 1.24 -17.39 -12.39
N VAL A 74 0.48 -17.86 -13.38
CA VAL A 74 0.28 -17.19 -14.67
C VAL A 74 -1.13 -16.65 -14.83
N THR A 75 -2.12 -17.30 -14.21
CA THR A 75 -3.53 -16.97 -14.41
C THR A 75 -4.05 -16.19 -13.22
N TRP A 76 -4.59 -15.00 -13.49
CA TRP A 76 -5.38 -14.25 -12.52
C TRP A 76 -6.80 -14.81 -12.46
N VAL A 77 -7.20 -15.25 -11.28
CA VAL A 77 -8.54 -15.74 -10.97
C VAL A 77 -9.25 -14.74 -10.05
N PRO A 78 -10.60 -14.69 -10.06
CA PRO A 78 -11.34 -13.84 -9.14
C PRO A 78 -11.02 -14.16 -7.67
N ALA A 79 -10.76 -13.14 -6.87
CA ALA A 79 -10.55 -13.23 -5.42
C ALA A 79 -11.56 -12.34 -4.71
N GLN A 80 -11.94 -12.70 -3.47
CA GLN A 80 -12.88 -11.91 -2.68
C GLN A 80 -12.21 -10.62 -2.23
N LEU A 81 -12.95 -9.51 -2.30
CA LEU A 81 -12.52 -8.21 -1.80
C LEU A 81 -12.74 -8.14 -0.30
N TYR A 82 -11.77 -7.55 0.39
CA TYR A 82 -11.97 -7.04 1.74
C TYR A 82 -12.43 -5.59 1.67
N TRP A 83 -13.16 -5.16 2.70
CA TRP A 83 -13.55 -3.77 2.86
C TRP A 83 -13.70 -3.42 4.34
N ASP A 84 -13.20 -2.26 4.73
CA ASP A 84 -13.58 -1.63 6.00
C ASP A 84 -13.65 -0.10 5.89
N PRO A 85 -14.26 0.59 6.88
CA PRO A 85 -14.43 2.03 6.84
C PRO A 85 -13.19 2.83 7.31
N VAL A 86 -12.06 2.18 7.56
CA VAL A 86 -10.81 2.78 8.03
C VAL A 86 -9.77 2.83 6.91
N ASP A 87 -9.50 1.70 6.26
CA ASP A 87 -8.42 1.52 5.28
C ASP A 87 -8.94 1.48 3.85
N GLY A 88 -10.14 0.93 3.65
CA GLY A 88 -10.78 0.88 2.34
C GLY A 88 -10.74 -0.53 1.76
N ILE A 89 -10.13 -0.70 0.58
CA ILE A 89 -10.25 -1.94 -0.20
C ILE A 89 -8.92 -2.71 -0.24
N GLY A 90 -8.99 -3.98 0.15
CA GLY A 90 -7.96 -5.00 -0.05
C GLY A 90 -8.53 -6.28 -0.63
N VAL A 91 -7.83 -7.40 -0.43
CA VAL A 91 -8.23 -8.74 -0.89
C VAL A 91 -8.30 -9.67 0.32
N MET A 92 -9.36 -10.47 0.40
CA MET A 92 -9.53 -11.45 1.47
C MET A 92 -8.76 -12.73 1.19
N ALA A 93 -8.42 -13.46 2.25
CA ALA A 93 -7.86 -14.80 2.21
C ALA A 93 -6.42 -14.89 1.66
N GLY A 94 -5.67 -13.78 1.68
CA GLY A 94 -4.27 -13.65 1.25
C GLY A 94 -3.26 -14.00 2.35
N GLY A 95 -2.07 -13.42 2.24
CA GLY A 95 -1.07 -13.24 3.30
C GLY A 95 -1.54 -12.30 4.42
N GLN A 96 -2.49 -11.42 4.09
CA GLN A 96 -3.36 -10.69 5.02
C GLN A 96 -4.82 -10.82 4.60
N ASN A 97 -5.78 -10.52 5.49
CA ASN A 97 -7.20 -10.65 5.19
C ASN A 97 -7.83 -9.35 4.68
N ASP A 98 -7.03 -8.29 4.54
CA ASP A 98 -7.44 -6.90 4.43
C ASP A 98 -6.57 -6.03 3.52
N GLU A 99 -5.53 -6.61 2.90
CA GLU A 99 -4.49 -5.90 2.15
C GLU A 99 -4.27 -6.53 0.76
N ILE A 100 -3.24 -6.11 0.03
CA ILE A 100 -2.94 -6.59 -1.33
C ILE A 100 -1.56 -7.22 -1.38
N ASP A 101 -1.52 -8.55 -1.39
CA ASP A 101 -0.26 -9.30 -1.50
C ASP A 101 0.38 -9.28 -2.90
N PHE A 102 1.61 -9.80 -3.00
CA PHE A 102 2.36 -9.91 -4.26
C PHE A 102 1.68 -10.79 -5.33
N ASP A 103 0.87 -11.77 -4.92
CA ASP A 103 0.09 -12.63 -5.81
C ASP A 103 -1.34 -12.11 -5.99
N GLU A 104 -1.64 -10.92 -5.50
CA GLU A 104 -2.96 -10.30 -5.52
C GLU A 104 -2.96 -8.99 -6.30
N ARG A 105 -4.17 -8.58 -6.68
CA ARG A 105 -4.40 -7.25 -7.22
C ARG A 105 -5.84 -6.81 -7.09
N VAL A 106 -6.02 -5.51 -6.97
CA VAL A 106 -7.31 -4.84 -7.07
C VAL A 106 -7.34 -4.04 -8.38
N LEU A 107 -8.42 -4.19 -9.14
CA LEU A 107 -8.68 -3.40 -10.34
C LEU A 107 -9.83 -2.44 -10.07
N VAL A 108 -9.62 -1.16 -10.37
CA VAL A 108 -10.67 -0.14 -10.34
C VAL A 108 -10.95 0.31 -11.77
N THR A 109 -12.11 -0.05 -12.29
CA THR A 109 -12.58 0.33 -13.63
C THR A 109 -13.58 1.47 -13.52
N PHE A 110 -13.35 2.56 -14.23
CA PHE A 110 -14.27 3.70 -14.21
C PHE A 110 -15.41 3.50 -15.21
N GLU A 111 -16.65 3.65 -14.76
CA GLU A 111 -17.83 3.52 -15.61
C GLU A 111 -18.61 4.85 -15.68
N GLY A 112 -18.95 5.34 -16.88
CA GLY A 112 -19.72 6.58 -16.97
C GLY A 112 -20.04 7.11 -18.36
N SER A 113 -20.91 8.13 -18.41
CA SER A 113 -21.48 8.74 -19.63
C SER A 113 -20.47 9.44 -20.57
N LYS A 114 -19.19 9.52 -20.17
CA LYS A 114 -18.07 10.00 -21.01
C LYS A 114 -17.16 8.87 -21.51
N GLY A 115 -17.60 7.61 -21.42
CA GLY A 115 -16.86 6.48 -21.97
C GLY A 115 -15.87 5.84 -21.00
N GLY A 116 -16.12 5.93 -19.69
CA GLY A 116 -15.35 5.16 -18.70
C GLY A 116 -13.90 5.61 -18.51
N THR A 117 -13.58 6.89 -18.79
CA THR A 117 -12.22 7.42 -18.61
C THR A 117 -12.21 8.62 -17.67
N VAL A 118 -11.21 8.68 -16.81
CA VAL A 118 -11.07 9.67 -15.73
C VAL A 118 -9.66 10.21 -15.72
N ASN A 119 -9.53 11.52 -15.49
CA ASN A 119 -8.25 12.16 -15.26
C ASN A 119 -7.93 12.13 -13.77
N ILE A 120 -6.90 11.38 -13.37
CA ILE A 120 -6.57 11.16 -11.95
C ILE A 120 -5.46 12.13 -11.55
N ASP A 121 -5.66 12.80 -10.42
CA ASP A 121 -4.66 13.69 -9.81
C ASP A 121 -3.83 12.95 -8.77
N ARG A 122 -4.50 12.19 -7.91
CA ARG A 122 -3.89 11.50 -6.78
C ARG A 122 -4.60 10.19 -6.47
N VAL A 123 -3.84 9.24 -5.97
CA VAL A 123 -4.31 8.01 -5.35
C VAL A 123 -3.92 8.03 -3.88
N TRP A 124 -4.82 7.59 -3.01
CA TRP A 124 -4.55 7.42 -1.58
C TRP A 124 -4.47 5.94 -1.25
N LEU A 125 -3.34 5.56 -0.64
CA LEU A 125 -3.10 4.27 -0.02
C LEU A 125 -3.17 4.46 1.50
N SER A 126 -3.54 3.39 2.20
CA SER A 126 -3.41 3.29 3.66
C SER A 126 -2.65 2.03 4.00
N ASP A 127 -2.24 1.95 5.26
CA ASP A 127 -1.52 0.83 5.83
C ASP A 127 -0.15 0.59 5.18
N ILE A 128 0.40 1.59 4.46
CA ILE A 128 1.72 1.46 3.81
C ILE A 128 2.85 2.01 4.68
N PHE A 129 3.66 1.12 5.27
CA PHE A 129 4.71 1.45 6.24
C PHE A 129 6.15 1.07 5.85
N ILE A 130 7.09 1.59 6.65
CA ILE A 130 8.49 1.20 6.77
C ILE A 130 8.64 0.43 8.10
N GLY A 131 9.48 -0.60 8.15
CA GLY A 131 9.89 -1.20 9.43
C GLY A 131 9.04 -2.38 9.90
N GLU A 132 8.29 -2.98 8.98
CA GLU A 132 7.42 -4.11 9.21
C GLU A 132 8.21 -5.35 9.64
N ASP A 133 9.31 -5.68 8.96
CA ASP A 133 10.11 -6.91 9.11
C ASP A 133 10.55 -7.19 10.57
N GLU A 134 10.83 -6.14 11.35
CA GLU A 134 11.18 -6.28 12.78
C GLU A 134 10.04 -6.95 13.56
N ARG A 135 8.76 -6.64 13.26
CA ARG A 135 7.59 -7.30 13.87
C ARG A 135 7.46 -8.76 13.45
N TYR A 136 7.80 -9.09 12.20
CA TYR A 136 7.86 -10.46 11.68
C TYR A 136 9.14 -11.21 12.15
N GLY A 137 9.95 -10.56 13.00
CA GLY A 137 11.12 -11.10 13.65
C GLY A 137 12.27 -11.43 12.68
N SER A 138 12.26 -10.81 11.50
CA SER A 138 13.43 -10.64 10.65
C SER A 138 14.34 -9.61 11.33
N ASN A 139 15.35 -10.09 12.05
CA ASN A 139 16.27 -9.23 12.81
C ASN A 139 17.54 -8.93 12.01
N ASP A 140 17.44 -8.61 10.72
CA ASP A 140 18.62 -8.15 9.97
C ASP A 140 18.66 -6.61 9.91
N PRO A 141 19.39 -5.94 10.80
CA PRO A 141 19.54 -4.48 10.79
C PRO A 141 20.32 -3.96 9.57
N ALA A 142 20.70 -4.83 8.64
CA ALA A 142 21.30 -4.49 7.36
C ALA A 142 20.32 -4.54 6.18
N ASP A 143 19.03 -4.82 6.41
CA ASP A 143 18.04 -4.90 5.33
C ASP A 143 17.58 -3.50 4.89
N PRO A 144 17.95 -3.03 3.68
CA PRO A 144 17.48 -1.76 3.14
C PRO A 144 16.08 -1.86 2.52
N ASP A 145 15.47 -3.06 2.47
CA ASP A 145 14.25 -3.36 1.73
C ASP A 145 13.03 -3.62 2.65
N ASP A 146 13.12 -3.29 3.94
CA ASP A 146 12.01 -3.34 4.92
C ASP A 146 11.04 -2.15 4.74
N VAL A 147 10.53 -2.02 3.52
CA VAL A 147 9.57 -1.00 3.13
C VAL A 147 8.47 -1.67 2.34
N GLU A 148 7.23 -1.31 2.64
CA GLU A 148 6.12 -1.74 1.83
C GLU A 148 6.10 -1.08 0.48
N VAL A 149 5.78 -1.87 -0.55
CA VAL A 149 5.84 -1.40 -1.94
C VAL A 149 4.54 -1.68 -2.67
N ALA A 150 3.80 -0.61 -2.93
CA ALA A 150 2.67 -0.62 -3.84
C ALA A 150 3.11 -0.39 -5.29
N VAL A 151 2.47 -1.11 -6.22
CA VAL A 151 2.61 -0.90 -7.66
C VAL A 151 1.29 -0.46 -8.25
N LEU A 152 1.26 0.77 -8.73
CA LEU A 152 0.13 1.38 -9.40
C LEU A 152 0.33 1.33 -10.92
N ARG A 153 -0.62 0.75 -11.64
CA ARG A 153 -0.64 0.75 -13.11
C ARG A 153 -1.88 1.45 -13.63
N SER A 154 -1.69 2.37 -14.57
CA SER A 154 -2.78 3.06 -15.26
C SER A 154 -2.95 2.53 -16.67
N LEU A 155 -4.16 2.12 -17.03
CA LEU A 155 -4.47 1.56 -18.35
C LEU A 155 -5.55 2.36 -19.06
N PHE A 156 -5.45 2.40 -20.39
CA PHE A 156 -6.49 2.90 -21.29
C PHE A 156 -6.62 1.97 -22.49
N ALA A 157 -7.83 1.48 -22.77
CA ALA A 157 -8.10 0.50 -23.83
C ALA A 157 -7.15 -0.71 -23.80
N GLY A 158 -6.82 -1.19 -22.59
CA GLY A 158 -5.89 -2.29 -22.35
C GLY A 158 -4.41 -1.98 -22.58
N THR A 159 -4.05 -0.73 -22.87
CA THR A 159 -2.66 -0.29 -23.00
C THR A 159 -2.19 0.33 -21.70
N LEU A 160 -1.03 -0.11 -21.19
CA LEU A 160 -0.36 0.51 -20.06
C LEU A 160 0.07 1.93 -20.44
N LEU A 161 -0.43 2.92 -19.71
CA LEU A 161 -0.04 4.32 -19.84
C LEU A 161 1.13 4.66 -18.93
N ASP A 162 1.07 4.18 -17.69
CA ASP A 162 2.02 4.51 -16.63
C ASP A 162 2.09 3.38 -15.59
N GLU A 163 3.26 3.23 -14.97
CA GLU A 163 3.52 2.32 -13.86
C GLU A 163 4.39 3.04 -12.82
N GLN A 164 3.88 3.15 -11.59
CA GLN A 164 4.57 3.75 -10.47
C GLN A 164 4.80 2.71 -9.38
N ARG A 165 5.98 2.77 -8.77
CA ARG A 165 6.32 2.02 -7.56
C ARG A 165 6.37 3.01 -6.41
N VAL A 166 5.66 2.69 -5.35
CA VAL A 166 5.41 3.58 -4.23
C VAL A 166 5.83 2.88 -2.96
N ASP A 167 6.78 3.48 -2.28
CA ASP A 167 7.35 2.95 -1.04
C ASP A 167 6.64 3.62 0.15
N GLY A 168 6.43 2.87 1.24
CA GLY A 168 5.96 3.40 2.51
C GLY A 168 6.79 4.59 2.98
N ALA A 169 6.12 5.57 3.61
CA ALA A 169 6.76 6.82 4.06
C ALA A 169 6.88 6.93 5.58
N ASP A 170 6.00 6.25 6.31
CA ASP A 170 5.92 6.30 7.76
C ASP A 170 6.46 5.02 8.38
N VAL A 171 7.08 5.14 9.55
CA VAL A 171 7.48 3.96 10.32
C VAL A 171 6.25 3.40 11.02
N LEU A 172 6.06 2.08 10.93
CA LEU A 172 4.96 1.38 11.60
C LEU A 172 4.94 1.73 13.10
N PRO A 173 3.83 2.31 13.61
CA PRO A 173 3.75 2.70 15.01
C PRO A 173 3.73 1.47 15.93
N PRO A 174 4.25 1.60 17.17
CA PRO A 174 4.25 0.49 18.13
C PRO A 174 2.85 0.11 18.62
N ASP A 175 1.88 1.03 18.54
CA ASP A 175 0.46 0.79 18.79
C ASP A 175 -0.27 1.04 17.45
N PRO A 176 -0.91 0.04 16.82
CA PRO A 176 -1.57 0.20 15.53
C PRO A 176 -2.73 1.18 15.56
N PHE A 177 -2.92 1.91 14.46
CA PHE A 177 -4.03 2.86 14.33
C PHE A 177 -5.40 2.19 14.46
N ASN A 178 -5.59 1.01 13.86
CA ASN A 178 -6.86 0.29 13.86
C ASN A 178 -7.32 -0.14 15.26
N GLU A 179 -6.40 -0.41 16.18
CA GLU A 179 -6.73 -0.69 17.58
C GLU A 179 -7.22 0.54 18.35
N GLU A 180 -6.75 1.74 17.99
CA GLU A 180 -7.24 2.98 18.58
C GLU A 180 -8.66 3.31 18.11
N VAL A 181 -9.03 2.87 16.91
CA VAL A 181 -10.30 3.20 16.26
C VAL A 181 -11.37 2.15 16.53
N ILE A 182 -11.04 0.87 16.41
CA ILE A 182 -12.00 -0.23 16.51
C ILE A 182 -11.71 -1.04 17.78
N ALA A 183 -12.64 -0.96 18.73
CA ALA A 183 -12.49 -1.66 19.99
C ALA A 183 -12.52 -3.18 19.79
N GLY A 184 -11.39 -3.83 20.09
CA GLY A 184 -11.26 -5.28 20.02
C GLY A 184 -10.60 -5.80 18.75
N PHE A 185 -10.17 -4.91 17.83
CA PHE A 185 -9.14 -5.28 16.86
C PHE A 185 -7.89 -5.76 17.62
N GLU A 186 -7.26 -6.82 17.12
CA GLU A 186 -6.08 -7.42 17.74
C GLU A 186 -4.80 -7.06 16.95
N GLU A 187 -3.74 -6.65 17.66
CA GLU A 187 -2.38 -6.46 17.08
C GLU A 187 -1.86 -7.77 16.49
N GLY A 188 -1.10 -7.69 15.40
CA GLY A 188 -0.50 -8.89 14.81
C GLY A 188 -1.53 -9.78 14.10
N ALA A 189 -2.72 -9.24 13.83
CA ALA A 189 -3.77 -9.86 13.03
C ALA A 189 -3.40 -9.93 11.53
N ASP A 190 -2.62 -8.94 11.10
CA ASP A 190 -1.86 -8.85 9.85
C ASP A 190 -0.99 -10.13 9.61
N LEU A 191 -0.52 -10.81 10.66
CA LEU A 191 0.37 -11.96 10.50
C LEU A 191 -0.30 -13.21 9.89
N PHE A 192 -0.28 -13.44 8.55
CA PHE A 192 -0.48 -14.79 7.97
C PHE A 192 0.73 -15.36 7.25
N ARG A 193 1.25 -14.74 6.20
CA ARG A 193 2.28 -15.37 5.36
C ARG A 193 3.17 -14.31 4.76
N ARG A 194 4.43 -14.26 5.16
CA ARG A 194 5.42 -13.33 4.58
C ARG A 194 6.46 -14.06 3.76
N ILE A 195 6.75 -13.55 2.56
CA ILE A 195 7.88 -14.00 1.75
C ILE A 195 8.96 -12.92 1.78
N VAL A 196 10.07 -13.23 2.44
CA VAL A 196 11.25 -12.37 2.47
C VAL A 196 12.27 -12.95 1.49
N VAL A 197 12.66 -12.17 0.48
CA VAL A 197 13.71 -12.57 -0.47
C VAL A 197 14.98 -11.80 -0.14
N GLN A 198 15.96 -12.49 0.45
CA GLN A 198 17.20 -11.87 0.89
C GLN A 198 18.43 -12.56 0.30
N ASN A 199 19.28 -11.79 -0.38
CA ASN A 199 20.47 -12.30 -1.07
C ASN A 199 20.12 -13.45 -2.04
N ASP A 200 20.52 -14.68 -1.69
CA ASP A 200 20.24 -15.92 -2.41
C ASP A 200 19.33 -16.83 -1.58
N THR A 201 18.42 -16.30 -0.78
CA THR A 201 17.52 -17.09 0.07
C THR A 201 16.12 -16.50 0.11
N LEU A 202 15.14 -17.33 -0.20
CA LEU A 202 13.73 -17.04 0.01
C LEU A 202 13.32 -17.62 1.36
N THR A 203 12.80 -16.78 2.25
CA THR A 203 12.29 -17.19 3.56
C THR A 203 10.78 -16.99 3.61
N VAL A 204 10.06 -18.07 3.90
CA VAL A 204 8.63 -18.05 4.17
C VAL A 204 8.43 -18.01 5.68
N ILE A 205 7.71 -16.99 6.16
CA ILE A 205 7.37 -16.78 7.56
C ILE A 205 5.86 -16.96 7.71
N VAL A 206 5.45 -17.78 8.68
CA VAL A 206 4.04 -18.09 8.95
C VAL A 206 3.79 -18.02 10.46
N PRO A 207 2.65 -17.49 10.93
CA PRO A 207 2.32 -17.44 12.34
C PRO A 207 2.26 -18.86 12.92
N GLY A 208 2.47 -18.93 14.23
CA GLY A 208 2.13 -20.15 14.96
C GLY A 208 0.63 -20.45 14.87
N THR A 209 0.26 -21.71 15.05
CA THR A 209 -1.15 -22.15 14.93
C THR A 209 -2.02 -21.79 16.14
N ALA A 210 -1.44 -21.18 17.18
CA ALA A 210 -2.16 -20.66 18.33
C ALA A 210 -1.52 -19.37 18.86
N ALA A 211 -2.32 -18.55 19.56
CA ALA A 211 -1.87 -17.30 20.17
C ALA A 211 -0.65 -17.53 21.07
N GLY A 212 0.45 -16.84 20.78
CA GLY A 212 1.72 -16.94 21.50
C GLY A 212 2.63 -18.11 21.09
N GLU A 213 2.28 -18.87 20.05
CA GLU A 213 3.23 -19.81 19.42
C GLU A 213 4.29 -19.07 18.60
N GLU A 214 5.51 -19.61 18.55
CA GLU A 214 6.59 -19.04 17.73
C GLU A 214 6.25 -19.12 16.24
N MET A 215 6.61 -18.08 15.48
CA MET A 215 6.51 -18.09 14.02
C MET A 215 7.30 -19.25 13.41
N GLN A 216 6.70 -19.92 12.44
CA GLN A 216 7.35 -20.93 11.62
C GLN A 216 8.11 -20.25 10.49
N ARG A 217 9.32 -20.75 10.20
CA ARG A 217 10.20 -20.20 9.17
C ARG A 217 10.78 -21.31 8.30
N TRP A 218 10.63 -21.18 6.99
CA TRP A 218 11.25 -22.05 6.01
C TRP A 218 12.11 -21.23 5.07
N SER A 219 13.41 -21.50 5.05
CA SER A 219 14.36 -20.83 4.16
C SER A 219 14.81 -21.78 3.06
N PHE A 220 14.75 -21.29 1.82
CA PHE A 220 15.12 -21.98 0.61
C PHE A 220 16.21 -21.17 -0.09
N PRO A 221 17.40 -21.72 -0.33
CA PRO A 221 18.39 -20.99 -1.10
C PRO A 221 17.90 -20.87 -2.56
N LEU A 222 18.00 -19.68 -3.15
CA LEU A 222 17.67 -19.43 -4.56
C LEU A 222 18.54 -20.29 -5.49
N SER A 223 19.71 -20.75 -5.05
CA SER A 223 20.54 -21.71 -5.80
C SER A 223 19.99 -23.14 -5.85
N ASP A 224 19.05 -23.51 -4.96
CA ASP A 224 18.33 -24.79 -5.05
C ASP A 224 17.13 -24.69 -6.01
N ILE A 225 16.89 -23.52 -6.61
CA ILE A 225 15.98 -23.31 -7.74
C ILE A 225 16.72 -23.74 -9.02
N ASP A 226 16.12 -24.67 -9.76
CA ASP A 226 16.69 -25.43 -10.89
C ASP A 226 17.75 -24.69 -11.75
N GLU A 227 19.02 -25.10 -11.60
CA GLU A 227 20.17 -24.57 -12.36
C GLU A 227 20.02 -24.73 -13.89
N GLU A 228 19.25 -25.71 -14.38
CA GLU A 228 19.03 -25.94 -15.82
C GLU A 228 18.11 -24.87 -16.43
N ARG A 229 17.25 -24.24 -15.61
CA ARG A 229 16.45 -23.08 -16.00
C ARG A 229 17.26 -21.79 -15.98
N LEU A 230 18.10 -21.57 -14.96
CA LEU A 230 18.95 -20.36 -14.86
C LEU A 230 19.91 -20.18 -16.05
N ALA A 231 20.43 -21.28 -16.61
CA ALA A 231 21.32 -21.25 -17.78
C ALA A 231 20.63 -20.79 -19.09
N LEU A 232 19.29 -20.78 -19.15
CA LEU A 232 18.54 -20.27 -20.31
C LEU A 232 18.36 -18.74 -20.28
N PHE A 233 18.70 -18.07 -19.17
CA PHE A 233 18.45 -16.65 -18.94
C PHE A 233 19.73 -15.81 -18.78
N GLU A 234 20.90 -16.35 -19.19
CA GLU A 234 22.15 -15.60 -19.26
C GLU A 234 22.02 -14.47 -20.32
N GLY A 235 21.61 -13.27 -19.87
CA GLY A 235 21.46 -12.07 -20.70
C GLY A 235 20.08 -11.41 -20.74
N LEU A 236 19.11 -11.82 -19.89
CA LEU A 236 17.81 -11.14 -19.74
C LEU A 236 17.73 -10.39 -18.41
N GLU A 237 17.16 -9.18 -18.45
CA GLU A 237 17.23 -8.16 -17.38
C GLU A 237 16.25 -8.41 -16.21
N THR A 238 15.49 -9.50 -16.23
CA THR A 238 14.57 -9.91 -15.17
C THR A 238 14.57 -11.44 -15.04
N VAL A 239 14.87 -11.95 -13.84
CA VAL A 239 14.76 -13.38 -13.52
C VAL A 239 13.33 -13.65 -13.11
N GLU A 240 12.59 -14.43 -13.90
CA GLU A 240 11.24 -14.91 -13.55
C GLU A 240 11.41 -16.10 -12.59
N ILE A 241 11.21 -15.85 -11.29
CA ILE A 241 11.22 -16.90 -10.26
C ILE A 241 9.89 -17.65 -10.38
N ASP A 242 9.94 -18.95 -10.67
CA ASP A 242 8.74 -19.81 -10.68
C ASP A 242 8.26 -20.04 -9.24
N LEU A 243 7.24 -19.27 -8.84
CA LEU A 243 6.68 -19.32 -7.49
C LEU A 243 5.64 -20.43 -7.32
N SER A 244 5.30 -21.20 -8.35
CA SER A 244 4.22 -22.20 -8.31
C SER A 244 4.37 -23.20 -7.16
N ASN A 245 5.60 -23.67 -6.90
CA ASN A 245 5.88 -24.61 -5.81
C ASN A 245 5.81 -23.95 -4.42
N ILE A 246 6.07 -22.65 -4.36
CA ILE A 246 5.99 -21.85 -3.15
C ILE A 246 4.50 -21.61 -2.90
N LEU A 247 3.77 -21.00 -3.84
CA LEU A 247 2.32 -20.75 -3.78
C LEU A 247 1.49 -22.02 -3.49
N ALA A 248 1.81 -23.17 -4.11
CA ALA A 248 1.11 -24.43 -3.82
C ALA A 248 1.29 -24.91 -2.37
N GLY A 249 2.41 -24.58 -1.73
CA GLY A 249 2.62 -24.83 -0.30
C GLY A 249 1.89 -23.84 0.60
N PHE A 250 1.42 -22.72 0.06
CA PHE A 250 0.79 -21.65 0.82
C PHE A 250 -0.69 -21.93 1.03
N ASN A 251 -1.39 -22.44 0.01
CA ASN A 251 -2.85 -22.63 0.01
C ASN A 251 -3.42 -23.42 1.21
N ASP A 252 -2.63 -24.30 1.85
CA ASP A 252 -3.05 -25.15 2.98
C ASP A 252 -2.66 -24.60 4.38
N VAL A 253 -2.00 -23.44 4.46
CA VAL A 253 -1.60 -22.83 5.73
C VAL A 253 -2.82 -22.22 6.43
N PRO A 254 -3.08 -22.58 7.70
CA PRO A 254 -4.23 -22.05 8.42
C PRO A 254 -4.09 -20.55 8.68
N PHE A 255 -5.23 -19.89 8.58
CA PHE A 255 -5.41 -18.48 8.85
C PHE A 255 -5.04 -18.12 10.31
N SER A 256 -4.42 -16.95 10.51
CA SER A 256 -4.17 -16.39 11.84
C SER A 256 -5.50 -16.19 12.56
N THR A 257 -5.55 -16.52 13.85
CA THR A 257 -6.79 -16.37 14.64
C THR A 257 -7.21 -14.90 14.74
N ALA A 258 -6.24 -13.99 14.85
CA ALA A 258 -6.45 -12.56 15.02
C ALA A 258 -6.96 -11.90 13.72
N GLY A 259 -6.35 -12.16 12.57
CA GLY A 259 -6.82 -11.65 11.27
C GLY A 259 -8.17 -12.22 10.85
N THR A 260 -8.45 -13.47 11.23
CA THR A 260 -9.80 -14.04 11.08
C THR A 260 -10.79 -13.31 11.99
N ALA A 261 -10.42 -13.02 13.23
CA ALA A 261 -11.29 -12.34 14.20
C ALA A 261 -11.60 -10.89 13.79
N ASN A 262 -10.61 -10.14 13.26
CA ASN A 262 -10.83 -8.78 12.75
C ASN A 262 -11.79 -8.79 11.55
N ALA A 263 -11.58 -9.69 10.58
CA ALA A 263 -12.49 -9.82 9.44
C ALA A 263 -13.91 -10.26 9.86
N GLU A 264 -14.01 -11.21 10.80
CA GLU A 264 -15.29 -11.62 11.41
C GLU A 264 -15.97 -10.45 12.14
N MET A 265 -15.21 -9.59 12.83
CA MET A 265 -15.73 -8.41 13.50
C MET A 265 -16.35 -7.44 12.51
N ILE A 266 -15.65 -7.12 11.41
CA ILE A 266 -16.21 -6.28 10.35
C ILE A 266 -17.48 -6.92 9.77
N ASN A 267 -17.43 -8.21 9.45
CA ASN A 267 -18.57 -8.95 8.93
C ASN A 267 -19.79 -8.89 9.86
N ASP A 268 -19.59 -9.04 11.17
CA ASP A 268 -20.65 -8.99 12.18
C ASP A 268 -21.35 -7.62 12.26
N ILE A 269 -20.64 -6.54 11.91
CA ILE A 269 -21.17 -5.16 11.93
C ILE A 269 -21.55 -4.62 10.56
N LEU A 270 -21.40 -5.39 9.46
CA LEU A 270 -21.71 -4.93 8.10
C LEU A 270 -23.15 -4.40 7.93
N ASP A 271 -24.10 -5.00 8.64
CA ASP A 271 -25.51 -4.61 8.61
C ASP A 271 -25.83 -3.43 9.58
N ASP A 272 -24.90 -3.05 10.47
CA ASP A 272 -25.04 -1.89 11.37
C ASP A 272 -24.34 -0.65 10.80
N LEU A 273 -25.03 0.01 9.87
CA LEU A 273 -24.54 1.25 9.25
C LEU A 273 -24.24 2.37 10.27
N ALA A 274 -24.86 2.36 11.46
CA ALA A 274 -24.58 3.38 12.46
C ALA A 274 -23.25 3.12 13.17
N GLU A 275 -22.93 1.85 13.43
CA GLU A 275 -21.64 1.43 13.97
C GLU A 275 -20.50 1.67 12.97
N LEU A 276 -20.67 1.25 11.71
CA LEU A 276 -19.68 1.52 10.66
C LEU A 276 -19.43 3.02 10.46
N GLN A 277 -20.48 3.84 10.50
CA GLN A 277 -20.35 5.30 10.43
C GLN A 277 -19.59 5.85 11.65
N ALA A 278 -19.85 5.32 12.85
CA ALA A 278 -19.16 5.74 14.06
C ALA A 278 -17.67 5.39 14.01
N ILE A 279 -17.31 4.21 13.49
CA ILE A 279 -15.92 3.81 13.26
C ILE A 279 -15.24 4.77 12.29
N ARG A 280 -15.88 5.08 11.15
CA ARG A 280 -15.32 6.04 10.17
C ARG A 280 -15.10 7.43 10.78
N GLU A 281 -16.06 7.91 11.56
CA GLU A 281 -15.96 9.20 12.25
C GLU A 281 -14.83 9.18 13.29
N GLN A 282 -14.69 8.09 14.04
CA GLN A 282 -13.61 7.90 14.99
C GLN A 282 -12.24 7.87 14.28
N ALA A 283 -12.11 7.20 13.13
CA ALA A 283 -10.89 7.18 12.34
C ALA A 283 -10.51 8.59 11.85
N ALA A 284 -11.46 9.35 11.32
CA ALA A 284 -11.23 10.73 10.88
C ALA A 284 -10.83 11.65 12.07
N ASP A 285 -11.47 11.47 13.23
CA ASP A 285 -11.10 12.21 14.44
C ASP A 285 -9.69 11.83 14.92
N THR A 286 -9.33 10.54 14.94
CA THR A 286 -7.99 10.05 15.29
C THR A 286 -6.93 10.61 14.34
N ARG A 287 -7.18 10.65 13.03
CA ARG A 287 -6.27 11.31 12.05
C ARG A 287 -6.11 12.80 12.31
N LEU A 288 -7.15 13.47 12.80
CA LEU A 288 -7.13 14.91 13.04
C LEU A 288 -6.36 15.30 14.31
N VAL A 289 -6.55 14.56 15.40
CA VAL A 289 -6.01 14.94 16.72
C VAL A 289 -4.93 14.01 17.25
N GLY A 290 -4.81 12.82 16.67
CA GLY A 290 -3.85 11.79 17.04
C GLY A 290 -2.47 12.05 16.45
N SER A 291 -1.51 11.27 16.93
CA SER A 291 -0.13 11.23 16.42
C SER A 291 0.24 9.85 15.87
N VAL A 292 -0.73 8.94 15.78
CA VAL A 292 -0.54 7.59 15.27
C VAL A 292 -0.83 7.63 13.78
N SER A 293 0.14 7.20 12.98
CA SER A 293 -0.04 7.10 11.53
C SER A 293 -0.82 5.84 11.19
N ASN A 294 -1.66 5.93 10.16
CA ASN A 294 -2.32 4.80 9.51
C ASN A 294 -1.66 4.45 8.17
N GLY A 295 -0.37 4.78 8.01
CA GLY A 295 0.39 4.48 6.80
C GLY A 295 -0.18 5.19 5.58
N GLU A 296 -0.64 6.43 5.73
CA GLU A 296 -1.43 7.09 4.69
C GLU A 296 -0.53 7.81 3.69
N LEU A 297 -0.58 7.38 2.43
CA LEU A 297 0.28 7.92 1.39
C LEU A 297 -0.52 8.37 0.17
N GLY A 298 -0.43 9.67 -0.09
CA GLY A 298 -1.05 10.31 -1.25
C GLY A 298 -0.08 10.37 -2.43
N VAL A 299 -0.28 9.51 -3.42
CA VAL A 299 0.56 9.37 -4.63
C VAL A 299 0.03 10.28 -5.73
N GLU A 300 0.80 11.29 -6.10
CA GLU A 300 0.47 12.20 -7.21
C GLU A 300 0.74 11.51 -8.56
N MET A 301 -0.17 11.68 -9.52
CA MET A 301 0.07 11.21 -10.89
C MET A 301 0.98 12.19 -11.62
N ASP A 302 2.06 11.69 -12.24
CA ASP A 302 3.08 12.51 -12.92
C ASP A 302 2.50 13.38 -14.04
N GLU A 303 1.48 12.88 -14.74
CA GLU A 303 0.79 13.60 -15.80
C GLU A 303 -0.72 13.36 -15.75
N ALA A 304 -1.48 14.34 -16.23
CA ALA A 304 -2.93 14.26 -16.39
C ALA A 304 -3.29 13.22 -17.48
N LEU A 305 -3.42 11.96 -17.11
CA LEU A 305 -3.74 10.85 -18.00
C LEU A 305 -5.24 10.53 -17.98
N ASP A 306 -5.84 10.29 -19.16
CA ASP A 306 -7.19 9.70 -19.22
C ASP A 306 -7.06 8.20 -18.97
N VAL A 307 -7.50 7.76 -17.80
CA VAL A 307 -7.38 6.38 -17.31
C VAL A 307 -8.74 5.68 -17.33
N GLU A 308 -8.78 4.45 -17.83
CA GLU A 308 -9.97 3.58 -17.82
C GLU A 308 -9.92 2.58 -16.66
N VAL A 309 -8.73 2.06 -16.36
CA VAL A 309 -8.50 1.09 -15.29
C VAL A 309 -7.26 1.48 -14.50
N LEU A 310 -7.37 1.51 -13.18
CA LEU A 310 -6.23 1.44 -12.27
C LEU A 310 -6.06 0.01 -11.78
N ILE A 311 -4.82 -0.45 -11.70
CA ILE A 311 -4.46 -1.73 -11.11
C ILE A 311 -3.51 -1.47 -9.96
N PHE A 312 -3.85 -2.02 -8.81
CA PHE A 312 -3.08 -2.02 -7.57
C PHE A 312 -2.57 -3.43 -7.34
N SER A 313 -1.27 -3.59 -7.15
CA SER A 313 -0.61 -4.88 -6.91
C SER A 313 0.70 -4.65 -6.17
N SER A 314 1.32 -5.72 -5.67
CA SER A 314 2.58 -5.61 -4.94
C SER A 314 3.72 -6.36 -5.64
N VAL A 315 4.95 -6.17 -5.17
CA VAL A 315 6.14 -6.86 -5.71
C VAL A 315 6.54 -8.04 -4.84
N LEU A 316 7.06 -9.09 -5.46
CA LEU A 316 7.65 -10.18 -4.70
C LEU A 316 8.83 -9.67 -3.85
N GLY A 317 8.81 -9.97 -2.55
CA GLY A 317 9.89 -9.68 -1.62
C GLY A 317 9.85 -8.29 -0.98
N GLY A 318 8.89 -7.44 -1.37
CA GLY A 318 8.50 -6.29 -0.54
C GLY A 318 7.56 -6.75 0.57
N SER A 319 7.51 -5.95 1.63
CA SER A 319 6.33 -5.91 2.52
C SER A 319 5.14 -5.47 1.67
N ASN A 320 3.97 -6.10 1.78
CA ASN A 320 2.88 -5.87 0.82
C ASN A 320 1.55 -5.53 1.51
N ASP A 321 1.63 -4.74 2.57
CA ASP A 321 0.60 -4.58 3.59
C ASP A 321 -0.38 -3.44 3.34
N TYR A 322 -0.64 -3.09 2.08
CA TYR A 322 -1.40 -1.86 1.82
C TYR A 322 -2.83 -2.09 1.36
N SER A 323 -3.68 -1.12 1.71
CA SER A 323 -5.06 -1.01 1.26
C SER A 323 -5.26 0.20 0.34
N VAL A 324 -6.27 0.14 -0.52
CA VAL A 324 -6.63 1.26 -1.41
C VAL A 324 -7.71 2.11 -0.75
N ALA A 325 -7.32 3.28 -0.25
CA ALA A 325 -8.22 4.17 0.48
C ALA A 325 -9.06 5.08 -0.42
N GLY A 326 -8.53 5.51 -1.57
CA GLY A 326 -9.34 6.29 -2.51
C GLY A 326 -8.60 6.93 -3.69
N ILE A 327 -9.36 7.64 -4.52
CA ILE A 327 -8.88 8.26 -5.77
C ILE A 327 -9.42 9.67 -5.88
N VAL A 328 -8.54 10.63 -6.17
CA VAL A 328 -8.86 12.03 -6.42
C VAL A 328 -8.85 12.30 -7.91
N GLN A 329 -9.99 12.76 -8.43
CA GLN A 329 -10.09 13.22 -9.81
C GLN A 329 -9.46 14.61 -9.97
N ALA A 330 -8.67 14.80 -11.04
CA ALA A 330 -8.17 16.11 -11.41
C ALA A 330 -9.32 17.08 -11.77
N THR A 331 -9.31 18.26 -11.16
CA THR A 331 -10.25 19.34 -11.52
C THR A 331 -9.96 19.87 -12.92
N GLN A 332 -10.97 19.84 -13.80
CA GLN A 332 -10.94 20.44 -15.15
C GLN A 332 -11.01 21.96 -15.13
#